data_AF-A8W073-F1
#
_entry.id   AF-A8W073-F1
#
_cell.length_a   1.000
_cell.length_b   1.000
_cell.length_c   1.000
_cell.angle_alpha   90.00
_cell.angle_beta   90.00
_cell.angle_gamma   90.00
#
_symmetry.space_group_name_H-M   'P 1'
#
loop_
_entity.id
_entity.type
_entity.pdbx_description
1 polymer ?
#
loop_
_entity_poly.entity_id
_entity_poly.type
_entity_poly.pdbx_seq_one_letter_code
_entity_poly.pdbx_strand_id
1 'polypeptide(L)'
;MAKPATSPRQSARVVALRKGATVEMVRLTCPDSAQALKIAESFGTAIVDSDGIRDLHERLISETADALSDGLGEKAMQIHLQRIVGAFVGSAHGAGQFYSRAVTEARDATAKAANDARDEDLDGPVGYDSAAQRRREFAADMGVQAHALRVAAEGAVAAYKQIVGEAWKPFDRPVENPGHSLDRKAAEAQMSAFD
;
A
#
# COMPACT_ATOMS: atom_id res chain seq x y z
N MET A 1 32.36 20.59 53.39
CA MET A 1 32.44 20.65 51.92
C MET A 1 31.63 19.49 51.35
N ALA A 2 30.56 19.77 50.60
CA ALA A 2 29.65 18.74 50.09
C ALA A 2 30.14 18.21 48.71
N LYS A 3 30.11 16.89 48.53
CA LYS A 3 30.46 16.20 47.27
C LYS A 3 29.39 16.47 46.20
N PRO A 4 29.75 16.73 44.93
CA PRO A 4 28.76 16.82 43.85
C PRO A 4 28.23 15.43 43.49
N ALA A 5 26.90 15.33 43.35
CA ALA A 5 26.20 14.12 42.95
C ALA A 5 26.41 13.84 41.46
N THR A 6 26.68 12.59 41.12
CA THR A 6 26.78 12.08 39.74
C THR A 6 25.41 12.07 39.07
N SER A 7 25.26 12.79 37.96
CA SER A 7 24.05 12.80 37.14
C SER A 7 23.79 11.41 36.51
N PRO A 8 22.54 10.93 36.48
CA PRO A 8 22.21 9.63 35.91
C PRO A 8 22.38 9.64 34.39
N ARG A 9 23.06 8.61 33.84
CA ARG A 9 23.11 8.35 32.40
C ARG A 9 21.68 8.14 31.89
N GLN A 10 21.19 9.07 31.06
CA GLN A 10 19.94 8.90 30.34
C GLN A 10 20.05 7.70 29.40
N SER A 11 19.14 6.74 29.54
CA SER A 11 18.95 5.65 28.60
C SER A 11 18.53 6.21 27.24
N ALA A 12 19.18 5.73 26.17
CA ALA A 12 18.83 6.09 24.80
C ALA A 12 17.36 5.73 24.53
N ARG A 13 16.57 6.73 24.13
CA ARG A 13 15.14 6.58 23.88
C ARG A 13 14.94 5.80 22.58
N VAL A 14 14.32 4.63 22.65
CA VAL A 14 13.97 3.82 21.47
C VAL A 14 12.98 4.59 20.62
N VAL A 15 13.38 4.97 19.40
CA VAL A 15 12.53 5.68 18.44
C VAL A 15 11.57 4.69 17.79
N ALA A 16 10.26 4.93 17.90
CA ALA A 16 9.25 4.07 17.30
C ALA A 16 9.20 4.28 15.78
N LEU A 17 9.56 3.26 14.99
CA LEU A 17 9.46 3.27 13.53
C LEU A 17 7.99 3.07 13.10
N ARG A 18 7.49 3.90 12.19
CA ARG A 18 6.25 3.57 11.46
C ARG A 18 6.61 2.54 10.38
N LYS A 19 6.20 1.29 10.58
CA LYS A 19 6.38 0.22 9.59
C LYS A 19 5.62 0.56 8.31
N GLY A 20 6.31 0.62 7.18
CA GLY A 20 5.69 0.77 5.86
C GLY A 20 4.91 -0.48 5.45
N ALA A 21 3.94 -0.32 4.54
CA ALA A 21 3.22 -1.45 3.95
C ALA A 21 4.18 -2.37 3.17
N THR A 22 4.07 -3.69 3.35
CA THR A 22 4.88 -4.68 2.64
C THR A 22 4.10 -5.34 1.51
N VAL A 23 4.80 -5.99 0.57
CA VAL A 23 4.19 -6.80 -0.49
C VAL A 23 3.39 -7.96 0.10
N GLU A 24 3.86 -8.57 1.20
CA GLU A 24 3.16 -9.63 1.90
C GLU A 24 1.83 -9.14 2.49
N MET A 25 1.79 -7.91 3.03
CA MET A 25 0.54 -7.30 3.50
C MET A 25 -0.45 -7.11 2.34
N VAL A 26 0.00 -6.65 1.17
CA VAL A 26 -0.84 -6.55 -0.03
C VAL A 26 -1.40 -7.92 -0.43
N ARG A 27 -0.56 -8.95 -0.45
CA ARG A 27 -0.98 -10.31 -0.83
C ARG A 27 -2.01 -10.91 0.14
N LEU A 28 -1.97 -10.52 1.40
CA LEU A 28 -2.91 -10.98 2.42
C LEU A 28 -4.27 -10.29 2.30
N THR A 29 -4.29 -9.00 1.91
CA THR A 29 -5.52 -8.19 1.93
C THR A 29 -6.20 -8.06 0.57
N CYS A 30 -5.46 -8.13 -0.52
CA CYS A 30 -6.00 -8.04 -1.89
C CYS A 30 -6.30 -9.43 -2.46
N PRO A 31 -7.39 -9.59 -3.23
CA PRO A 31 -7.66 -10.82 -3.97
C PRO A 31 -6.48 -11.23 -4.87
N ASP A 32 -6.20 -12.53 -4.95
CA ASP A 32 -5.37 -13.09 -6.02
C ASP A 32 -6.18 -13.24 -7.32
N SER A 33 -5.52 -13.65 -8.41
CA SER A 33 -6.15 -13.76 -9.73
C SER A 33 -7.33 -14.72 -9.75
N ALA A 34 -7.24 -15.83 -9.02
CA ALA A 34 -8.33 -16.82 -8.94
C ALA A 34 -9.54 -16.24 -8.20
N GLN A 35 -9.31 -15.55 -7.09
CA GLN A 35 -10.37 -14.88 -6.34
C GLN A 35 -10.98 -13.72 -7.14
N ALA A 36 -10.17 -12.92 -7.84
CA ALA A 36 -10.65 -11.81 -8.68
C ALA A 36 -11.53 -12.30 -9.83
N LEU A 37 -11.12 -13.38 -10.52
CA LEU A 37 -11.93 -14.01 -11.57
C LEU A 37 -13.26 -14.50 -11.02
N LYS A 38 -13.24 -15.20 -9.87
CA LYS A 38 -14.47 -15.67 -9.22
C LYS A 38 -15.42 -14.52 -8.85
N ILE A 39 -14.88 -13.40 -8.37
CA ILE A 39 -15.67 -12.19 -8.07
C ILE A 39 -16.30 -11.66 -9.37
N ALA A 40 -15.52 -11.52 -10.44
CA ALA A 40 -16.00 -11.05 -11.74
C ALA A 40 -17.14 -11.93 -12.29
N GLU A 41 -16.97 -13.25 -12.27
CA GLU A 41 -17.98 -14.19 -12.73
C GLU A 41 -19.25 -14.17 -11.85
N SER A 42 -19.09 -14.07 -10.53
CA SER A 42 -20.23 -14.15 -9.59
C SER A 42 -21.08 -12.89 -9.59
N PHE A 43 -20.47 -11.72 -9.84
CA PHE A 43 -21.14 -10.42 -9.75
C PHE A 43 -21.29 -9.74 -11.11
N GLY A 44 -20.81 -10.34 -12.19
CA GLY A 44 -20.82 -9.74 -13.53
C GLY A 44 -19.95 -8.49 -13.65
N THR A 45 -18.89 -8.38 -12.83
CA THR A 45 -17.96 -7.24 -12.86
C THR A 45 -16.85 -7.45 -13.90
N ALA A 46 -16.03 -6.43 -14.12
CA ALA A 46 -14.98 -6.48 -15.13
C ALA A 46 -13.92 -7.55 -14.83
N ILE A 47 -13.60 -8.35 -15.85
CA ILE A 47 -12.43 -9.25 -15.82
C ILE A 47 -11.19 -8.41 -16.08
N VAL A 48 -10.23 -8.48 -15.16
CA VAL A 48 -8.99 -7.71 -15.20
C VAL A 48 -7.95 -8.44 -16.04
N ASP A 49 -7.31 -7.73 -16.98
CA ASP A 49 -6.10 -8.20 -17.66
C ASP A 49 -4.89 -8.07 -16.71
N SER A 50 -4.75 -9.05 -15.82
CA SER A 50 -3.73 -9.06 -14.78
C SER A 50 -2.31 -9.02 -15.35
N ASP A 51 -2.06 -9.77 -16.42
CA ASP A 51 -0.74 -9.86 -17.07
C ASP A 51 -0.41 -8.55 -17.77
N GLY A 52 -1.34 -7.98 -18.56
CA GLY A 52 -1.14 -6.70 -19.23
C GLY A 52 -0.90 -5.55 -18.25
N ILE A 53 -1.63 -5.49 -17.13
CA ILE A 53 -1.39 -4.47 -16.09
C ILE A 53 0.00 -4.62 -15.48
N ARG A 54 0.39 -5.86 -15.12
CA ARG A 54 1.68 -6.12 -14.50
C ARG A 54 2.83 -5.73 -15.45
N ASP A 55 2.77 -6.19 -16.69
CA ASP A 55 3.79 -5.93 -17.71
C ASP A 55 3.92 -4.43 -18.01
N LEU A 56 2.80 -3.72 -18.09
CA LEU A 56 2.81 -2.27 -18.32
C LEU A 56 3.45 -1.51 -17.16
N HIS A 57 3.17 -1.90 -15.91
CA HIS A 57 3.75 -1.23 -14.74
C HIS A 57 5.23 -1.57 -14.55
N GLU A 58 5.64 -2.79 -14.88
CA GLU A 58 7.06 -3.16 -14.94
C GLU A 58 7.79 -2.28 -15.97
N ARG A 59 7.25 -2.20 -17.19
CA ARG A 59 7.83 -1.39 -18.27
C ARG A 59 7.86 0.10 -17.96
N LEU A 60 6.79 0.65 -17.39
CA LEU A 60 6.71 2.06 -16.98
C LEU A 60 7.87 2.43 -16.05
N ILE A 61 8.17 1.59 -15.06
CA ILE A 61 9.25 1.86 -14.11
C ILE A 61 10.62 1.72 -14.78
N SER A 62 10.81 0.71 -15.62
CA SER A 62 12.09 0.52 -16.35
C SER A 62 12.38 1.67 -17.31
N GLU A 63 11.44 2.04 -18.17
CA GLU A 63 11.63 3.12 -19.16
C GLU A 63 11.88 4.48 -18.48
N THR A 64 11.19 4.75 -17.37
CA THR A 64 11.41 6.00 -16.61
C THR A 64 12.75 6.00 -15.88
N ALA A 65 13.22 4.86 -15.38
CA ALA A 65 14.55 4.73 -14.79
C ALA A 65 15.66 4.90 -15.85
N ASP A 66 15.50 4.31 -17.02
CA ASP A 66 16.45 4.45 -18.14
C ASP A 66 16.58 5.92 -18.58
N ALA A 67 15.45 6.64 -18.68
CA ALA A 67 15.48 8.06 -19.01
C ALA A 67 16.19 8.93 -17.95
N LEU A 68 16.32 8.45 -16.72
CA LEU A 68 16.97 9.13 -15.61
C LEU A 68 18.44 8.69 -15.39
N SER A 69 18.92 7.65 -16.09
CA SER A 69 20.22 7.02 -15.80
C SER A 69 21.41 7.94 -16.01
N ASP A 70 21.34 8.84 -17.00
CA ASP A 70 22.42 9.78 -17.30
C ASP A 70 22.52 10.90 -16.25
N GLY A 71 21.41 11.17 -15.54
CA GLY A 71 21.31 12.26 -14.56
C GLY A 71 21.41 11.82 -13.09
N LEU A 72 21.24 10.54 -12.80
CA LEU A 72 21.23 10.00 -11.43
C LEU A 72 22.31 8.94 -11.25
N GLY A 73 23.15 9.12 -10.24
CA GLY A 73 24.00 8.03 -9.74
C GLY A 73 23.17 6.90 -9.13
N GLU A 74 23.73 5.69 -9.08
CA GLU A 74 23.04 4.46 -8.64
C GLU A 74 22.30 4.62 -7.30
N LYS A 75 22.92 5.25 -6.32
CA LYS A 75 22.29 5.44 -4.99
C LYS A 75 21.08 6.37 -5.04
N ALA A 76 21.15 7.43 -5.85
CA ALA A 76 20.04 8.36 -6.03
C ALA A 76 18.88 7.68 -6.77
N MET A 77 19.19 6.88 -7.80
CA MET A 77 18.22 6.02 -8.49
C MET A 77 17.51 5.07 -7.52
N GLN A 78 18.28 4.35 -6.70
CA GLN A 78 17.71 3.43 -5.70
C GLN A 78 16.74 4.14 -4.75
N ILE A 79 17.14 5.29 -4.17
CA ILE A 79 16.29 6.07 -3.26
C ILE A 79 15.02 6.58 -3.96
N HIS A 80 15.15 7.01 -5.21
CA HIS A 80 14.03 7.48 -6.03
C HIS A 80 13.02 6.34 -6.27
N LEU A 81 13.48 5.21 -6.80
CA LEU A 81 12.64 4.05 -7.08
C LEU A 81 12.05 3.45 -5.80
N GLN A 82 12.78 3.46 -4.69
CA GLN A 82 12.28 3.02 -3.39
C GLN A 82 11.01 3.76 -2.97
N ARG A 83 10.93 5.07 -3.25
CA ARG A 83 9.76 5.92 -2.95
C ARG A 83 8.60 5.65 -3.91
N ILE A 84 8.89 5.58 -5.21
CA ILE A 84 7.86 5.33 -6.25
C ILE A 84 7.20 3.98 -6.04
N VAL A 85 8.01 2.92 -5.91
CA VAL A 85 7.51 1.56 -5.72
C VAL A 85 6.78 1.44 -4.38
N GLY A 86 7.27 2.14 -3.35
CA GLY A 86 6.57 2.24 -2.07
C GLY A 86 5.18 2.88 -2.18
N ALA A 87 4.97 3.83 -3.08
CA ALA A 87 3.65 4.41 -3.32
C ALA A 87 2.69 3.41 -3.97
N PHE A 88 3.15 2.59 -4.92
CA PHE A 88 2.35 1.51 -5.50
C PHE A 88 1.96 0.47 -4.45
N VAL A 89 2.93 -0.02 -3.65
CA VAL A 89 2.67 -0.99 -2.59
C VAL A 89 1.73 -0.42 -1.52
N GLY A 90 1.94 0.84 -1.13
CA GLY A 90 1.07 1.53 -0.17
C GLY A 90 -0.37 1.69 -0.67
N SER A 91 -0.53 2.07 -1.95
CA SER A 91 -1.84 2.19 -2.60
C SER A 91 -2.57 0.84 -2.66
N ALA A 92 -1.88 -0.21 -3.11
CA ALA A 92 -2.43 -1.56 -3.16
C ALA A 92 -2.84 -2.05 -1.77
N HIS A 93 -2.01 -1.85 -0.75
CA HIS A 93 -2.33 -2.25 0.62
C HIS A 93 -3.56 -1.48 1.15
N GLY A 94 -3.63 -0.17 0.90
CA GLY A 94 -4.79 0.64 1.25
C GLY A 94 -6.08 0.14 0.61
N ALA A 95 -6.04 -0.19 -0.69
CA ALA A 95 -7.17 -0.77 -1.40
C ALA A 95 -7.58 -2.14 -0.83
N GLY A 96 -6.62 -3.01 -0.54
CA GLY A 96 -6.89 -4.31 0.10
C GLY A 96 -7.51 -4.20 1.49
N GLN A 97 -7.06 -3.23 2.30
CA GLN A 97 -7.68 -2.92 3.60
C GLN A 97 -9.12 -2.43 3.45
N PHE A 98 -9.38 -1.58 2.45
CA PHE A 98 -10.72 -1.09 2.18
C PHE A 98 -11.65 -2.21 1.70
N TYR A 99 -11.18 -3.05 0.77
CA TYR A 99 -11.88 -4.26 0.34
C TYR A 99 -12.18 -5.20 1.52
N SER A 100 -11.20 -5.47 2.38
CA SER A 100 -11.39 -6.34 3.56
C SER A 100 -12.48 -5.83 4.50
N ARG A 101 -12.59 -4.51 4.68
CA ARG A 101 -13.67 -3.88 5.45
C ARG A 101 -15.01 -4.03 4.73
N ALA A 102 -15.06 -3.75 3.43
CA ALA A 102 -16.28 -3.90 2.62
C ALA A 102 -16.82 -5.34 2.66
N VAL A 103 -15.95 -6.35 2.60
CA VAL A 103 -16.34 -7.76 2.74
C VAL A 103 -16.92 -8.06 4.12
N THR A 104 -16.33 -7.51 5.18
CA THR A 104 -16.86 -7.67 6.54
C THR A 104 -18.25 -7.06 6.66
N GLU A 105 -18.43 -5.81 6.20
CA GLU A 105 -19.73 -5.15 6.19
C GLU A 105 -20.78 -5.91 5.38
N ALA A 106 -20.39 -6.45 4.22
CA ALA A 106 -21.28 -7.25 3.38
C ALA A 106 -21.71 -8.56 4.05
N ARG A 107 -20.80 -9.22 4.78
CA ARG A 107 -21.09 -10.43 5.57
C ARG A 107 -22.04 -10.11 6.72
N ASP A 108 -21.79 -9.04 7.46
CA ASP A 108 -22.63 -8.62 8.58
C ASP A 108 -24.05 -8.26 8.10
N ALA A 109 -24.16 -7.51 7.00
CA ALA A 109 -25.45 -7.19 6.40
C ALA A 109 -26.20 -8.44 5.90
N THR A 110 -25.48 -9.41 5.35
CA THR A 110 -26.07 -10.69 4.89
C THR A 110 -26.56 -11.52 6.07
N ALA A 111 -25.78 -11.62 7.15
CA ALA A 111 -26.16 -12.35 8.35
C ALA A 111 -27.38 -11.72 9.03
N LYS A 112 -27.44 -10.39 9.09
CA LYS A 112 -28.60 -9.67 9.62
C LYS A 112 -29.86 -9.94 8.78
N ALA A 113 -29.78 -9.80 7.46
CA ALA A 113 -30.92 -10.05 6.57
C ALA A 113 -31.45 -11.49 6.68
N ALA A 114 -30.58 -12.48 6.88
CA ALA A 114 -30.98 -13.87 7.09
C ALA A 114 -31.69 -14.11 8.44
N ASN A 115 -31.43 -13.27 9.44
CA ASN A 115 -32.11 -13.32 10.73
C ASN A 115 -33.46 -12.59 10.68
N ASP A 116 -33.53 -11.44 10.02
CA ASP A 116 -34.75 -10.60 9.91
C ASP A 116 -35.86 -11.33 9.12
N ALA A 117 -35.51 -12.18 8.15
CA ALA A 117 -36.44 -13.04 7.43
C ALA A 117 -37.11 -14.13 8.31
N ARG A 118 -36.73 -14.26 9.59
CA ARG A 118 -37.35 -15.20 10.54
C ARG A 118 -38.35 -14.55 11.50
N ASP A 119 -38.36 -13.21 11.59
CA ASP A 119 -39.18 -12.49 12.56
C ASP A 119 -40.37 -11.73 11.94
N GLU A 120 -40.44 -11.54 10.62
CA GLU A 120 -41.53 -10.75 10.03
C GLU A 120 -42.07 -11.32 8.70
N ASP A 121 -43.41 -11.50 8.64
CA ASP A 121 -44.24 -11.59 7.43
C ASP A 121 -44.17 -10.27 6.63
N LEU A 122 -42.98 -9.93 6.11
CA LEU A 122 -42.71 -8.70 5.39
C LEU A 122 -42.27 -9.03 3.96
N ASP A 123 -43.26 -9.27 3.10
CA ASP A 123 -43.10 -9.10 1.65
C ASP A 123 -42.79 -7.62 1.38
N GLY A 124 -41.50 -7.26 1.41
CA GLY A 124 -41.01 -6.04 0.81
C GLY A 124 -41.25 -6.04 -0.71
N PRO A 125 -41.21 -4.86 -1.38
CA PRO A 125 -41.51 -4.78 -2.81
C PRO A 125 -40.60 -5.71 -3.62
N VAL A 126 -41.20 -6.72 -4.22
CA VAL A 126 -40.53 -7.72 -5.04
C VAL A 126 -39.86 -7.00 -6.22
N GLY A 127 -38.53 -7.12 -6.36
CA GLY A 127 -37.78 -6.63 -7.52
C GLY A 127 -36.74 -5.53 -7.29
N TYR A 128 -36.48 -5.09 -6.05
CA TYR A 128 -35.37 -4.19 -5.72
C TYR A 128 -34.26 -4.90 -4.94
N ASP A 129 -32.99 -4.61 -5.25
CA ASP A 129 -31.86 -5.18 -4.52
C ASP A 129 -31.95 -4.87 -3.03
N SER A 130 -31.78 -5.89 -2.18
CA SER A 130 -31.73 -5.68 -0.74
C SER A 130 -30.51 -4.84 -0.36
N ALA A 131 -30.56 -4.15 0.79
CA ALA A 131 -29.41 -3.42 1.30
C ALA A 131 -28.18 -4.35 1.47
N ALA A 132 -28.40 -5.62 1.82
CA ALA A 132 -27.36 -6.63 1.89
C ALA A 132 -26.77 -6.98 0.52
N GLN A 133 -27.60 -7.06 -0.53
CA GLN A 133 -27.14 -7.29 -1.91
C GLN A 133 -26.23 -6.16 -2.39
N ARG A 134 -26.66 -4.90 -2.25
CA ARG A 134 -25.84 -3.73 -2.61
C ARG A 134 -24.48 -3.69 -1.91
N ARG A 135 -24.41 -4.14 -0.64
CA ARG A 135 -23.14 -4.23 0.11
C ARG A 135 -22.23 -5.30 -0.45
N ARG A 136 -22.77 -6.43 -0.92
CA ARG A 136 -21.99 -7.48 -1.59
C ARG A 136 -21.45 -7.01 -2.94
N GLU A 137 -22.28 -6.34 -3.75
CA GLU A 137 -21.86 -5.76 -5.03
C GLU A 137 -20.76 -4.71 -4.84
N PHE A 138 -20.92 -3.81 -3.86
CA PHE A 138 -19.88 -2.85 -3.51
C PHE A 138 -18.57 -3.54 -3.11
N ALA A 139 -18.62 -4.58 -2.28
CA ALA A 139 -17.44 -5.35 -1.91
C ALA A 139 -16.79 -6.06 -3.11
N ALA A 140 -17.60 -6.54 -4.07
CA ALA A 140 -17.12 -7.14 -5.31
C ALA A 140 -16.35 -6.13 -6.17
N ASP A 141 -16.90 -4.93 -6.37
CA ASP A 141 -16.22 -3.84 -7.10
C ASP A 141 -14.90 -3.47 -6.42
N MET A 142 -14.88 -3.35 -5.10
CA MET A 142 -13.65 -3.07 -4.35
C MET A 142 -12.63 -4.20 -4.47
N GLY A 143 -13.08 -5.45 -4.57
CA GLY A 143 -12.21 -6.60 -4.79
C GLY A 143 -11.48 -6.54 -6.12
N VAL A 144 -12.18 -6.19 -7.19
CA VAL A 144 -11.60 -6.02 -8.54
C VAL A 144 -10.58 -4.87 -8.55
N GLN A 145 -10.92 -3.72 -7.95
CA GLN A 145 -10.01 -2.57 -7.84
C GLN A 145 -8.76 -2.90 -7.02
N ALA A 146 -8.92 -3.56 -5.87
CA ALA A 146 -7.81 -3.98 -5.00
C ALA A 146 -6.90 -5.00 -5.71
N HIS A 147 -7.46 -5.91 -6.50
CA HIS A 147 -6.68 -6.84 -7.31
C HIS A 147 -5.86 -6.12 -8.39
N ALA A 148 -6.47 -5.21 -9.16
CA ALA A 148 -5.77 -4.44 -10.19
C ALA A 148 -4.58 -3.64 -9.61
N LEU A 149 -4.76 -3.03 -8.44
CA LEU A 149 -3.67 -2.31 -7.76
C LEU A 149 -2.59 -3.25 -7.22
N ARG A 150 -2.95 -4.47 -6.78
CA ARG A 150 -1.98 -5.49 -6.40
C ARG A 150 -1.08 -5.87 -7.58
N VAL A 151 -1.65 -6.18 -8.75
CA VAL A 151 -0.83 -6.56 -9.92
C VAL A 151 0.02 -5.40 -10.45
N ALA A 152 -0.48 -4.16 -10.39
CA ALA A 152 0.32 -2.97 -10.66
C ALA A 152 1.52 -2.85 -9.69
N ALA A 153 1.30 -3.06 -8.39
CA ALA A 153 2.38 -3.05 -7.41
C ALA A 153 3.38 -4.20 -7.60
N GLU A 154 2.93 -5.38 -7.99
CA GLU A 154 3.79 -6.53 -8.31
C GLU A 154 4.70 -6.22 -9.52
N GLY A 155 4.18 -5.57 -10.56
CA GLY A 155 4.97 -5.11 -11.72
C GLY A 155 6.02 -4.07 -11.32
N ALA A 156 5.64 -3.06 -10.53
CA ALA A 156 6.58 -2.05 -10.05
C ALA A 156 7.70 -2.64 -9.16
N VAL A 157 7.36 -3.60 -8.29
CA VAL A 157 8.35 -4.33 -7.46
C VAL A 157 9.27 -5.21 -8.31
N ALA A 158 8.75 -5.82 -9.37
CA ALA A 158 9.56 -6.60 -10.31
C ALA A 158 10.61 -5.72 -11.02
N ALA A 159 10.20 -4.56 -11.54
CA ALA A 159 11.10 -3.59 -12.16
C ALA A 159 12.17 -3.08 -11.17
N TYR A 160 11.78 -2.75 -9.93
CA TYR A 160 12.74 -2.36 -8.89
C TYR A 160 13.84 -3.41 -8.72
N LYS A 161 13.45 -4.68 -8.62
CA LYS A 161 14.40 -5.79 -8.45
C LYS A 161 15.34 -5.92 -9.66
N GLN A 162 14.85 -5.71 -10.87
CA GLN A 162 15.67 -5.75 -12.08
C GLN A 162 16.68 -4.60 -12.13
N ILE A 163 16.25 -3.38 -11.82
CA ILE A 163 17.08 -2.18 -11.93
C ILE A 163 18.10 -2.08 -10.78
N VAL A 164 17.65 -2.36 -9.55
CA VAL A 164 18.47 -2.22 -8.34
C VAL A 164 19.26 -3.50 -8.02
N GLY A 165 18.80 -4.66 -8.49
CA GLY A 165 19.41 -5.96 -8.18
C GLY A 165 19.01 -6.54 -6.82
N GLU A 166 18.18 -5.84 -6.04
CA GLU A 166 17.75 -6.25 -4.70
C GLU A 166 16.21 -6.35 -4.60
N ALA A 167 15.71 -7.24 -3.75
CA ALA A 167 14.28 -7.28 -3.45
C ALA A 167 13.84 -6.00 -2.73
N TRP A 168 12.78 -5.36 -3.23
CA TRP A 168 12.21 -4.18 -2.59
C TRP A 168 11.73 -4.50 -1.17
N LYS A 169 12.03 -3.59 -0.22
CA LYS A 169 11.55 -3.66 1.16
C LYS A 169 11.05 -2.28 1.58
N PRO A 170 10.05 -2.17 2.47
CA PRO A 170 9.59 -0.86 2.92
C PRO A 170 10.70 -0.09 3.63
N PHE A 171 10.74 1.22 3.41
CA PHE A 171 11.65 2.10 4.12
C PHE A 171 11.11 2.38 5.53
N ASP A 172 11.81 1.93 6.57
CA ASP A 172 11.52 2.28 7.95
C ASP A 172 12.11 3.66 8.27
N ARG A 173 11.29 4.71 8.30
CA ARG A 173 11.76 6.07 8.61
C ARG A 173 11.86 6.25 10.14
N PRO A 174 13.03 6.63 10.68
CA PRO A 174 13.15 7.15 12.04
C PRO A 174 12.29 8.41 12.20
N VAL A 175 11.60 8.56 13.33
CA VAL A 175 10.80 9.78 13.61
C VAL A 175 11.73 11.00 13.62
N GLU A 176 11.42 11.99 12.80
CA GLU A 176 12.25 13.18 12.61
C GLU A 176 12.20 14.10 13.84
N ASN A 177 13.36 14.22 14.51
CA ASN A 177 13.88 15.31 15.37
C ASN A 177 14.23 14.91 16.82
N PRO A 178 15.54 14.92 17.16
CA PRO A 178 15.99 15.89 18.18
C PRO A 178 17.44 16.42 18.05
N GLY A 179 17.91 16.92 16.88
CA GLY A 179 19.25 17.55 16.87
C GLY A 179 19.79 18.10 15.54
N HIS A 180 19.24 19.21 15.03
CA HIS A 180 19.63 19.84 13.75
C HIS A 180 20.48 21.12 13.91
N SER A 181 21.52 21.15 14.75
CA SER A 181 22.32 22.39 14.94
C SER A 181 23.68 22.41 14.25
N LEU A 182 24.27 21.25 13.90
CA LEU A 182 25.62 21.19 13.32
C LEU A 182 25.61 21.10 11.78
N ASP A 183 24.61 20.45 11.17
CA ASP A 183 24.52 20.28 9.71
C ASP A 183 24.24 21.57 8.93
N ARG A 184 23.63 22.59 9.56
CA ARG A 184 23.25 23.83 8.86
C ARG A 184 24.46 24.62 8.36
N LYS A 185 25.55 24.66 9.14
CA LYS A 185 26.78 25.37 8.76
C LYS A 185 27.57 24.66 7.66
N ALA A 186 27.56 23.32 7.68
CA ALA A 186 28.16 22.52 6.61
C ALA A 186 27.34 22.64 5.31
N ALA A 187 26.00 22.67 5.44
CA ALA A 187 25.10 22.87 4.31
C ALA A 187 25.22 24.27 3.69
N GLU A 188 25.36 25.33 4.49
CA GLU A 188 25.60 26.69 3.98
C GLU A 188 26.89 26.78 3.14
N ALA A 189 27.98 26.14 3.58
CA ALA A 189 29.24 26.08 2.84
C ALA A 189 29.18 25.22 1.56
N GLN A 190 28.22 24.28 1.47
CA GLN A 190 27.97 23.47 0.28
C GLN A 190 27.00 24.16 -0.69
N MET A 191 26.05 24.94 -0.17
CA MET A 191 25.09 25.70 -0.98
C MET A 191 25.75 26.87 -1.70
N SER A 192 26.81 27.46 -1.13
CA SER A 192 27.63 28.47 -1.83
C SER A 192 28.38 27.93 -3.05
N ALA A 193 28.34 26.62 -3.32
CA ALA A 193 28.91 26.03 -4.53
C ALA A 193 27.95 26.08 -5.74
N PHE A 194 26.72 26.55 -5.54
CA PHE A 194 25.68 26.64 -6.58
C PHE A 194 25.28 28.09 -6.94
N ASP A 195 25.95 29.09 -6.35
CA ASP A 195 25.85 30.52 -6.69
C ASP A 195 27.11 30.98 -7.46
#